data_AF-A0A0C1PQ25-F1
#
_entry.id   AF-A0A0C1PQ25-F1
#
_cell.length_a   1.000
_cell.length_b   1.000
_cell.length_c   1.000
_cell.angle_alpha   90.00
_cell.angle_beta   90.00
_cell.angle_gamma   90.00
#
_symmetry.space_group_name_H-M   'P 1'
#
loop_
_entity.id
_entity.type
_entity.pdbx_description
1 polymer ?
#
loop_
_entity_poly.entity_id
_entity_poly.type
_entity_poly.pdbx_seq_one_letter_code
_entity_poly.pdbx_strand_id
1 'polypeptide(L)' 'MKIGEEFSQVATDLIKFQEKHDIPDNQMAVDLHMTVERFHAIKSMQVQPTQDEVKIIKQFIVHNK' A
#
# COMPACT_ATOMS: atom_id res chain seq x y z
N MET A 1 18.10 5.50 -6.71
CA MET A 1 16.67 5.16 -6.84
C MET A 1 15.88 6.34 -6.28
N LYS A 2 15.04 7.00 -7.08
CA LYS A 2 14.26 8.16 -6.62
C LYS A 2 13.06 7.64 -5.83
N ILE A 3 13.01 7.94 -4.53
CA ILE A 3 11.95 7.50 -3.60
C ILE A 3 10.53 7.82 -4.14
N GLY A 4 10.39 8.86 -4.97
CA GLY A 4 9.12 9.22 -5.62
C GLY A 4 8.56 8.21 -6.63
N GLU A 5 9.41 7.45 -7.33
CA GLU A 5 8.95 6.45 -8.31
C GLU A 5 8.47 5.16 -7.63
N GLU A 6 9.17 4.74 -6.57
CA GLU A 6 8.74 3.58 -5.77
C GLU A 6 7.41 3.83 -5.07
N PHE A 7 7.17 5.06 -4.65
CA PHE A 7 5.94 5.48 -4.03
C PHE A 7 4.73 5.39 -4.96
N SER A 8 4.84 5.94 -6.18
CA SER A 8 3.75 5.84 -7.15
C SER A 8 3.47 4.38 -7.52
N GLN A 9 4.51 3.54 -7.55
CA GLN A 9 4.37 2.12 -7.81
C GLN A 9 3.62 1.41 -6.67
N VAL A 10 3.97 1.66 -5.41
CA VAL A 10 3.29 1.07 -4.24
C VAL A 10 1.82 1.46 -4.18
N ALA A 11 1.49 2.74 -4.34
CA ALA A 11 0.10 3.19 -4.35
C ALA A 11 -0.70 2.54 -5.49
N THR A 12 -0.11 2.44 -6.69
CA THR A 12 -0.72 1.78 -7.84
C THR A 12 -0.94 0.29 -7.60
N ASP A 13 0.06 -0.40 -7.05
CA ASP A 13 -0.01 -1.83 -6.79
C ASP A 13 -1.07 -2.15 -5.72
N LEU A 14 -1.20 -1.29 -4.70
CA LEU A 14 -2.27 -1.38 -3.70
C LEU A 14 -3.66 -1.26 -4.34
N ILE A 15 -3.88 -0.25 -5.19
CA ILE A 15 -5.16 -0.05 -5.88
C ILE A 15 -5.50 -1.28 -6.73
N LYS A 16 -4.55 -1.76 -7.53
CA LYS A 16 -4.75 -2.95 -8.37
C LYS A 16 -5.05 -4.20 -7.56
N PHE A 17 -4.38 -4.38 -6.42
CA PHE A 17 -4.63 -5.50 -5.53
C PHE A 17 -6.04 -5.45 -4.94
N GLN A 18 -6.49 -4.28 -4.48
CA GLN A 18 -7.85 -4.08 -3.99
C GLN A 18 -8.90 -4.34 -5.07
N GLU A 19 -8.71 -3.82 -6.28
CA GLU A 19 -9.61 -4.07 -7.42
C GLU A 19 -9.67 -5.55 -7.80
N LYS A 20 -8.53 -6.24 -7.77
CA LYS A 20 -8.44 -7.66 -8.13
C LYS A 20 -9.13 -8.57 -7.11
N HIS A 21 -9.03 -8.24 -5.82
CA HIS A 21 -9.51 -9.09 -4.73
C HIS A 21 -10.81 -8.58 -4.07
N ASP A 22 -11.36 -7.45 -4.53
CA ASP A 22 -12.53 -6.77 -3.94
C ASP A 22 -12.36 -6.50 -2.43
N ILE A 23 -11.15 -6.10 -2.02
CA ILE A 23 -10.80 -5.89 -0.62
C ILE A 23 -10.97 -4.41 -0.25
N PRO A 24 -11.80 -4.10 0.76
CA PRO A 24 -12.00 -2.72 1.20
C PRO A 24 -10.78 -2.15 1.92
N ASP A 25 -10.68 -0.81 1.93
CA ASP A 25 -9.52 -0.08 2.49
C ASP A 25 -9.25 -0.42 3.97
N ASN A 26 -10.32 -0.65 4.74
CA ASN A 26 -10.22 -1.03 6.15
C ASN A 26 -9.56 -2.40 6.34
N GLN A 27 -9.86 -3.37 5.47
CA GLN A 27 -9.27 -4.71 5.54
C GLN A 27 -7.80 -4.66 5.13
N MET A 28 -7.45 -3.94 4.06
CA MET A 28 -6.05 -3.74 3.66
C MET A 28 -5.21 -3.08 4.77
N ALA A 29 -5.76 -2.07 5.45
CA ALA A 29 -5.07 -1.41 6.54
C ALA A 29 -4.76 -2.38 7.70
N VAL A 30 -5.73 -3.22 8.06
CA VAL A 30 -5.56 -4.27 9.08
C VAL A 30 -4.48 -5.27 8.67
N ASP A 31 -4.54 -5.76 7.43
CA ASP A 31 -3.61 -6.76 6.91
C ASP A 31 -2.17 -6.23 6.82
N LEU A 32 -2.02 -4.93 6.57
CA LEU A 32 -0.73 -4.24 6.52
C LEU A 32 -0.27 -3.72 7.89
N HIS A 33 -1.01 -4.05 8.96
CA HIS A 33 -0.74 -3.59 10.33
C HIS A 33 -0.59 -2.07 10.46
N MET A 34 -1.43 -1.31 9.73
CA MET A 34 -1.45 0.16 9.76
C MET A 34 -2.88 0.69 9.99
N THR A 35 -3.01 1.97 10.31
CA THR A 35 -4.33 2.59 10.44
C THR A 35 -4.95 2.85 9.07
N VAL A 36 -6.29 2.86 9.01
CA VAL A 36 -7.04 3.16 7.78
C VAL A 36 -6.68 4.53 7.22
N GLU A 37 -6.51 5.54 8.09
CA GLU A 37 -6.04 6.87 7.71
C GLU A 37 -4.63 6.84 7.10
N ARG A 38 -3.70 6.06 7.70
CA ARG A 38 -2.34 5.91 7.18
C ARG A 38 -2.34 5.26 5.80
N PHE A 39 -3.15 4.21 5.63
CA PHE A 39 -3.35 3.55 4.35
C PHE A 39 -3.90 4.51 3.30
N HIS A 40 -4.96 5.25 3.61
CA HIS A 40 -5.53 6.27 2.71
C HIS A 40 -4.52 7.35 2.35
N ALA A 41 -3.72 7.82 3.31
CA ALA A 41 -2.72 8.84 3.07
C ALA A 41 -1.62 8.35 2.11
N ILE A 42 -1.21 7.09 2.21
CA ILE A 42 -0.24 6.47 1.29
C ILE A 42 -0.87 6.26 -0.10
N LYS A 43 -2.10 5.73 -0.14
CA LYS A 43 -2.85 5.45 -1.37
C LYS A 43 -3.18 6.71 -2.17
N SER A 44 -3.59 7.78 -1.48
CA SER A 44 -3.87 9.11 -2.08
C SER A 44 -2.63 9.92 -2.40
N MET A 45 -1.45 9.32 -2.20
CA MET A 45 -0.16 9.95 -2.37
C MET A 45 0.07 11.20 -1.51
N GLN A 46 -0.68 11.37 -0.41
CA GLN A 46 -0.56 12.52 0.50
C GLN A 46 0.65 12.42 1.43
N VAL A 47 1.06 11.21 1.79
CA VAL A 47 2.24 10.99 2.65
C VAL A 47 3.18 9.99 2.01
N GLN A 48 4.47 10.20 2.24
CA GLN A 48 5.49 9.26 1.80
C GLN A 48 5.56 8.10 2.81
N PRO A 49 5.36 6.85 2.37
CA PRO A 49 5.54 5.69 3.23
C PRO A 49 7.01 5.54 3.61
N THR A 50 7.25 5.03 4.81
CA THR A 50 8.60 4.68 5.27
C THR A 50 9.13 3.48 4.48
N GLN A 51 10.45 3.25 4.53
CA GLN A 51 11.05 2.09 3.86
C GLN A 51 10.49 0.76 4.41
N ASP A 52 10.15 0.71 5.68
CA ASP A 52 9.53 -0.47 6.31
C ASP A 52 8.10 -0.68 5.81
N GLU A 53 7.30 0.39 5.72
CA GLU A 53 5.94 0.33 5.15
C GLU A 53 5.97 -0.16 3.69
N VAL A 54 6.89 0.38 2.88
CA VAL A 54 7.07 -0.07 1.49
C VAL A 54 7.43 -1.56 1.43
N LYS A 55 8.29 -2.02 2.33
CA LYS A 55 8.69 -3.43 2.40
C LYS A 55 7.51 -4.32 2.78
N ILE A 56 6.72 -3.95 3.79
CA ILE A 56 5.53 -4.70 4.23
C ILE A 56 4.51 -4.78 3.09
N ILE A 57 4.22 -3.65 2.42
CA ILE A 57 3.24 -3.62 1.32
C ILE A 57 3.70 -4.49 0.15
N LYS A 58 4.96 -4.35 -0.28
CA LYS A 58 5.51 -5.18 -1.36
C LYS A 58 5.47 -6.67 -0.99
N GLN A 59 5.84 -7.03 0.25
CA GLN A 59 5.78 -8.40 0.72
C GLN A 59 4.35 -8.94 0.73
N PHE A 60 3.40 -8.15 1.24
CA PHE A 60 1.98 -8.51 1.27
C PHE A 60 1.43 -8.79 -0.13
N ILE A 61 1.68 -7.90 -1.09
CA ILE A 61 1.21 -8.06 -2.47
C ILE A 61 1.86 -9.28 -3.14
N VAL A 62 3.16 -9.51 -2.93
CA VAL A 62 3.86 -10.69 -3.49
C VAL A 62 3.35 -11.99 -2.87
N HIS A 63 3.06 -11.99 -1.57
CA HIS A 63 2.61 -13.18 -0.86
C HIS A 63 1.16 -13.56 -1.22
N ASN A 64 0.33 -12.57 -1.56
CA ASN A 64 -1.08 -12.77 -1.90
C ASN A 64 -1.36 -12.67 -3.42
N LYS A 65 -0.32 -12.76 -4.26
CA LYS A 65 -0.39 -12.53 -5.71
C LYS A 65 -1.20 -13.56 -6.48
#